data_AF-A0A7L4F5W2-F1
#
_entry.id   AF-A0A7L4F5W2-F1
#
_cell.length_a   1.000
_cell.length_b   1.000
_cell.length_c   1.000
_cell.angle_alpha   90.00
_cell.angle_beta   90.00
_cell.angle_gamma   90.00
#
_symmetry.space_group_name_H-M   'P 1'
#
loop_
_entity.id
_entity.type
_entity.pdbx_description
1 polymer ?
#
loop_
_entity_poly.entity_id
_entity_poly.type
_entity_poly.pdbx_seq_one_letter_code
_entity_poly.pdbx_strand_id
1 'polypeptide(L)'
;MSRATKRKHVVRELLEERVRPADRQTVVRVLGTPGNNLHEVETPEGTRFLVSMPPRFRKHVWIKRGDFLLVDPIPEGVKVKAEMSLVLLPPHVRSLQRQGLW
;
A
#
# COMPACT_ATOMS: atom_id res chain seq x y z
N MET A 1 -7.09 -22.18 9.47
CA MET A 1 -5.75 -21.89 8.90
C MET A 1 -4.81 -21.35 9.97
N SER A 2 -3.60 -21.89 10.07
CA SER A 2 -2.58 -21.39 11.02
C SER A 2 -2.02 -20.02 10.59
N ARG A 3 -1.40 -19.30 11.53
CA ARG A 3 -0.73 -18.01 11.26
C ARG A 3 0.37 -18.14 10.20
N ALA A 4 1.06 -19.28 10.15
CA ALA A 4 2.11 -19.57 9.18
C ALA A 4 1.55 -19.75 7.76
N THR A 5 0.43 -20.47 7.62
CA THR A 5 -0.25 -20.64 6.32
C THR A 5 -0.78 -19.31 5.78
N LYS A 6 -1.36 -18.45 6.65
CA LYS A 6 -1.80 -17.11 6.26
C LYS A 6 -0.64 -16.24 5.76
N ARG A 7 0.49 -16.22 6.49
CA ARG A 7 1.70 -15.50 6.06
C ARG A 7 2.18 -15.96 4.68
N LYS A 8 2.23 -17.28 4.45
CA LYS A 8 2.65 -17.84 3.15
C LYS A 8 1.77 -17.32 2.00
N HIS A 9 0.46 -17.28 2.19
CA HIS A 9 -0.47 -16.81 1.15
C HIS A 9 -0.30 -15.31 0.88
N VAL A 10 -0.26 -14.49 1.93
CA VAL A 10 -0.07 -13.03 1.80
C VAL A 10 1.24 -12.70 1.09
N VAL A 11 2.35 -13.36 1.43
CA VAL A 11 3.65 -13.10 0.80
C VAL A 11 3.66 -13.53 -0.66
N ARG A 12 3.01 -14.66 -0.99
CA ARG A 12 2.93 -15.16 -2.35
C ARG A 12 2.12 -14.22 -3.24
N GLU A 13 0.92 -13.81 -2.78
CA GLU A 13 0.08 -12.85 -3.48
C GLU A 13 0.87 -11.56 -3.78
N LEU A 14 1.57 -11.02 -2.77
CA LEU A 14 2.34 -9.78 -2.92
C LEU A 14 3.53 -9.90 -3.88
N LEU A 15 4.02 -11.10 -4.20
CA LEU A 15 5.11 -11.31 -5.18
C LEU A 15 4.59 -11.61 -6.59
N GLU A 16 3.40 -12.20 -6.69
CA GLU A 16 2.80 -12.65 -7.96
C GLU A 16 1.83 -11.63 -8.56
N GLU A 17 1.39 -10.64 -7.77
CA GLU A 17 0.42 -9.62 -8.21
C GLU A 17 0.98 -8.75 -9.36
N ARG A 18 0.35 -8.83 -10.53
CA ARG A 18 0.60 -7.89 -11.62
C ARG A 18 -0.13 -6.58 -11.32
N VAL A 19 0.63 -5.58 -10.87
CA VAL A 19 0.08 -4.28 -10.54
C VAL A 19 -0.35 -3.53 -11.80
N ARG A 20 -1.66 -3.36 -11.97
CA ARG A 20 -2.28 -2.29 -12.75
C ARG A 20 -3.19 -1.51 -11.79
N PRO A 21 -2.91 -0.22 -11.53
CA PRO A 21 -3.79 0.61 -10.72
C PRO A 21 -5.18 0.63 -11.35
N ALA A 22 -6.22 0.36 -10.57
CA ALA A 22 -7.59 0.64 -10.98
C ALA A 22 -7.82 2.17 -11.05
N ASP A 23 -8.86 2.62 -11.75
CA ASP A 23 -9.11 4.05 -12.03
C ASP A 23 -9.15 4.95 -10.79
N ARG A 24 -9.49 4.39 -9.62
CA ARG A 24 -9.58 5.13 -8.36
C ARG A 24 -8.37 4.93 -7.45
N GLN A 25 -7.47 4.02 -7.80
CA GLN A 25 -6.30 3.73 -7.01
C GLN A 25 -5.20 4.74 -7.27
N THR A 26 -4.49 5.11 -6.22
CA THR A 26 -3.38 6.06 -6.31
C THR A 26 -2.12 5.47 -5.72
N VAL A 27 -0.98 5.77 -6.35
CA VAL A 27 0.33 5.43 -5.79
C VAL A 27 0.76 6.54 -4.84
N VAL A 28 1.12 6.18 -3.62
CA VAL A 28 1.55 7.11 -2.58
C VAL A 28 2.88 6.68 -1.97
N ARG A 29 3.65 7.64 -1.46
CA ARG A 29 4.93 7.41 -0.79
C ARG A 29 4.78 7.50 0.72
N VAL A 30 5.35 6.56 1.46
CA VAL A 30 5.29 6.54 2.93
C VAL A 30 6.29 7.53 3.53
N LEU A 31 5.79 8.42 4.38
CA LEU A 31 6.59 9.38 5.15
C LEU A 31 6.91 8.87 6.56
N GLY A 32 5.96 8.18 7.18
CA GLY A 32 6.11 7.73 8.56
C GLY A 32 4.97 6.83 9.04
N THR A 33 5.10 6.35 10.27
CA THR A 33 4.12 5.47 10.91
C THR A 33 3.74 6.03 12.28
N PRO A 34 2.62 6.76 12.41
CA PRO A 34 2.18 7.30 13.69
C PRO A 34 1.70 6.25 14.70
N GLY A 35 1.59 4.97 14.29
CA GLY A 35 1.15 3.86 15.13
C GLY A 35 -0.27 3.40 14.79
N ASN A 36 -0.80 2.44 15.55
CA ASN A 36 -2.14 1.85 15.33
C ASN A 36 -2.41 1.29 13.92
N ASN A 37 -1.37 0.79 13.22
CA ASN A 37 -1.43 0.34 11.83
C ASN A 37 -1.87 1.45 10.84
N LEU A 38 -1.60 2.71 11.19
CA LEU A 38 -1.74 3.87 10.32
C LEU A 38 -0.37 4.24 9.74
N HIS A 39 -0.39 4.71 8.50
CA HIS A 39 0.78 5.15 7.76
C HIS A 39 0.52 6.56 7.23
N GLU A 40 1.45 7.48 7.51
CA GLU A 40 1.42 8.80 6.90
C GLU A 40 2.05 8.71 5.51
N VAL A 41 1.34 9.21 4.51
CA VAL A 41 1.73 9.10 3.11
C VAL A 41 1.65 10.45 2.41
N GLU A 42 2.33 10.55 1.29
CA GLU A 42 2.34 11.69 0.38
C GLU A 42 1.96 11.25 -1.03
N THR A 43 1.06 12.00 -1.64
CA THR A 43 0.67 11.84 -3.06
C THR A 43 1.66 12.51 -4.00
N PRO A 44 1.62 12.21 -5.31
CA PRO A 44 2.42 12.92 -6.31
C PRO A 44 2.19 14.45 -6.30
N GLU A 45 1.00 14.88 -5.90
CA GLU A 45 0.60 16.29 -5.77
C GLU A 45 1.16 16.96 -4.50
N GLY A 46 1.82 16.22 -3.61
CA GLY A 46 2.34 16.72 -2.33
C GLY A 46 1.32 16.74 -1.19
N THR A 47 0.08 16.28 -1.42
CA THR A 47 -0.94 16.16 -0.37
C THR A 47 -0.61 15.02 0.58
N ARG A 48 -0.69 15.29 1.89
CA ARG A 48 -0.42 14.32 2.96
C ARG A 48 -1.68 13.88 3.68
N PHE A 49 -1.77 12.59 3.98
CA PHE A 49 -2.88 12.02 4.76
C PHE A 49 -2.50 10.69 5.40
N LEU A 50 -3.41 10.15 6.23
CA LEU A 50 -3.22 8.83 6.83
C LEU A 50 -3.90 7.73 6.00
N VAL A 51 -3.19 6.62 5.88
CA VAL A 51 -3.65 5.38 5.27
C VAL A 51 -3.79 4.32 6.34
N SER A 52 -4.90 3.58 6.30
CA SER A 52 -5.11 2.41 7.15
C SER A 52 -4.51 1.15 6.52
N MET A 53 -3.84 0.31 7.30
CA MET A 53 -3.41 -1.02 6.86
C MET A 53 -4.52 -2.07 7.11
N PRO A 54 -4.96 -2.82 6.08
CA PRO A 54 -5.90 -3.91 6.22
C PRO A 54 -5.44 -5.00 7.18
N PRO A 55 -6.36 -5.67 7.91
CA PRO A 55 -6.02 -6.73 8.86
C PRO A 55 -5.17 -7.88 8.29
N ARG A 56 -5.33 -8.21 7.00
CA ARG A 56 -4.57 -9.30 6.34
C ARG A 56 -3.06 -9.04 6.30
N PHE A 57 -2.65 -7.78 6.30
CA PHE A 57 -1.23 -7.39 6.23
C PHE A 57 -0.61 -7.15 7.61
N ARG A 58 -1.43 -6.88 8.63
CA ARG A 58 -0.98 -6.59 9.99
C ARG A 58 -0.16 -7.77 10.54
N LYS A 59 1.02 -7.50 11.08
CA LYS A 59 1.97 -8.51 11.63
C LYS A 59 2.56 -9.47 10.59
N HIS A 60 2.32 -9.23 9.30
CA HIS A 60 2.79 -10.05 8.19
C HIS A 60 3.65 -9.26 7.20
N VAL A 61 3.38 -7.96 7.04
CA VAL A 61 4.11 -7.03 6.17
C VAL A 61 4.62 -5.86 7.01
N TRP A 62 5.87 -5.48 6.76
CA TRP A 62 6.51 -4.32 7.38
C TRP A 62 6.76 -3.25 6.32
N ILE A 63 6.37 -2.03 6.63
CA ILE A 63 6.47 -0.87 5.74
C ILE A 63 7.35 0.15 6.44
N LYS A 64 8.29 0.72 5.70
CA LYS A 64 9.20 1.77 6.17
C LYS A 64 9.03 3.04 5.36
N ARG A 65 9.61 4.13 5.87
CA ARG A 65 9.68 5.41 5.16
C ARG A 65 10.38 5.23 3.81
N GLY A 66 9.80 5.81 2.76
CA GLY A 66 10.28 5.71 1.39
C GLY A 66 9.72 4.54 0.59
N ASP A 67 8.99 3.61 1.23
CA ASP A 67 8.24 2.60 0.50
C ASP A 67 7.04 3.24 -0.23
N PHE A 68 6.57 2.57 -1.27
CA PHE A 68 5.41 3.00 -2.05
C PHE A 68 4.24 2.05 -1.83
N LEU A 69 3.04 2.62 -1.74
CA LEU A 69 1.80 1.90 -1.52
C LEU A 69 0.83 2.20 -2.65
N LEU A 70 0.06 1.20 -3.04
CA LEU A 70 -1.16 1.38 -3.79
C LEU A 70 -2.31 1.50 -2.78
N VAL A 71 -3.11 2.55 -2.90
CA VAL A 71 -4.19 2.84 -1.95
C VAL A 71 -5.53 3.01 -2.64
N ASP A 72 -6.59 2.56 -1.97
CA ASP A 72 -7.97 2.79 -2.34
C ASP A 72 -8.52 3.97 -1.51
N PRO A 73 -9.01 5.05 -2.13
CA PRO A 73 -9.53 6.21 -1.43
C PRO A 73 -10.82 5.87 -0.66
N ILE A 74 -10.97 6.47 0.52
CA ILE A 74 -12.16 6.41 1.37
C ILE A 74 -12.82 7.81 1.33
N PRO A 75 -13.89 8.01 0.55
CA PRO A 75 -14.51 9.33 0.39
C PRO A 75 -15.02 9.94 1.70
N GLU A 76 -15.48 9.11 2.64
CA GLU A 76 -16.02 9.54 3.93
C GLU A 76 -14.93 9.82 4.98
N GLY A 77 -13.65 9.60 4.62
CA GLY A 77 -12.52 9.70 5.52
C GLY A 77 -12.10 11.14 5.83
N VAL A 78 -12.09 11.52 7.11
CA VAL A 78 -11.62 12.86 7.53
C VAL A 78 -10.08 12.90 7.63
N LYS A 79 -9.53 12.14 8.58
CA LYS A 79 -8.07 12.08 8.83
C LYS A 79 -7.41 10.90 8.11
N VAL A 80 -8.10 9.76 8.12
CA VAL A 80 -7.73 8.56 7.37
C VAL A 80 -8.51 8.59 6.07
N LYS A 81 -7.82 8.84 4.95
CA LYS A 81 -8.45 9.12 3.66
C LYS A 81 -8.36 7.97 2.66
N ALA A 82 -7.63 6.91 3.00
CA ALA A 82 -7.48 5.76 2.13
C ALA A 82 -7.15 4.49 2.93
N GLU A 83 -7.40 3.35 2.31
CA GLU A 83 -6.96 2.03 2.77
C GLU A 83 -5.85 1.50 1.86
N MET A 84 -4.86 0.83 2.43
CA MET A 84 -3.77 0.22 1.67
C MET A 84 -4.23 -1.04 0.95
N SER A 85 -4.13 -1.07 -0.37
CA SER A 85 -4.46 -2.25 -1.19
C SER A 85 -3.27 -3.19 -1.26
N LEU A 86 -2.09 -2.64 -1.60
CA LEU A 86 -0.87 -3.38 -1.89
C LEU A 86 0.40 -2.57 -1.56
N VAL A 87 1.46 -3.26 -1.12
CA VAL A 87 2.80 -2.67 -1.01
C VAL A 87 3.55 -2.84 -2.33
N LEU A 88 4.05 -1.76 -2.89
CA LEU A 88 4.79 -1.80 -4.16
C LEU A 88 6.25 -2.16 -3.91
N LEU A 89 6.63 -3.35 -4.34
CA LEU A 89 8.01 -3.82 -4.35
C LEU A 89 8.75 -3.27 -5.59
N PRO A 90 10.11 -3.29 -5.61
CA PRO A 90 10.88 -2.83 -6.76
C PRO A 90 10.48 -3.45 -8.12
N PRO A 91 10.10 -4.74 -8.22
CA PRO A 91 9.56 -5.29 -9.46
C PRO A 91 8.26 -4.63 -9.93
N HIS A 92 7.37 -4.28 -8.99
CA HIS A 92 6.11 -3.60 -9.30
C HIS A 92 6.37 -2.19 -9.83
N VAL A 93 7.24 -1.43 -9.16
CA VAL A 93 7.62 -0.08 -9.59
C VAL A 93 8.20 -0.10 -11.01
N ARG A 94 9.12 -1.04 -11.29
CA ARG A 94 9.67 -1.21 -12.65
C ARG A 94 8.61 -1.57 -13.69
N SER A 95 7.62 -2.38 -13.31
CA SER A 95 6.50 -2.74 -14.18
C SER A 95 5.62 -1.52 -14.51
N LEU A 96 5.32 -0.69 -13.51
CA LEU A 96 4.55 0.54 -13.67
C LEU A 96 5.29 1.55 -14.56
N GLN A 97 6.58 1.73 -14.34
CA GLN A 97 7.43 2.59 -15.18
C GLN A 97 7.44 2.14 -16.65
N ARG A 98 7.57 0.83 -16.91
CA ARG A 98 7.52 0.27 -18.27
C ARG A 98 6.16 0.46 -18.96
N GLN A 99 5.09 0.52 -18.18
CA GLN A 99 3.73 0.75 -18.68
C GLN A 99 3.39 2.24 -18.81
N GLY A 100 4.25 3.15 -18.36
CA GLY A 100 3.97 4.59 -18.31
C GLY A 100 2.94 4.98 -17.25
N LEU A 101 2.78 4.16 -16.20
CA LEU A 101 1.79 4.32 -15.13
C LEU A 101 2.43 4.67 -13.77
N TRP A 102 3.64 5.26 -13.80
CA TRP A 102 4.41 5.65 -12.61
C TRP A 102 4.44 7.16 -12.44
#